data_AF-A0A3B8ZCI3-F1
#
_entry.id   AF-A0A3B8ZCI3-F1
#
_cell.length_a   1.000
_cell.length_b   1.000
_cell.length_c   1.000
_cell.angle_alpha   90.00
_cell.angle_beta   90.00
_cell.angle_gamma   90.00
#
_symmetry.space_group_name_H-M   'P 1'
#
loop_
_entity.id
_entity.type
_entity.pdbx_description
1 polymer ?
#
loop_
_entity_poly.entity_id
_entity_poly.type
_entity_poly.pdbx_seq_one_letter_code
_entity_poly.pdbx_strand_id
1 'polypeptide(L)'
;TVDQCLHEFADSRRSIQSGTEANRTRLDEITAKIQIEAKARDQIRSEFEQRVNHLSDNTVLNCKSHVDSVVKQIEEKSVRQATSMNMRMVVLAVIISLFAMLHIFTLLLRSNPTSQAQSQYEELELDSPESIDSTERLWTDRQGRVVKARFVSANAKEILLQKDSGNVYKLELDRLSENDVRLLREWQQSHGHSVSK
;
A
#
# COMPACT_ATOMS: atom_id res chain seq x y z
N THR A 1 16.21 -25.29 -17.58
CA THR A 1 15.99 -24.36 -16.44
C THR A 1 16.18 -22.88 -16.78
N VAL A 2 16.33 -22.47 -18.04
CA VAL A 2 16.07 -21.09 -18.48
C VAL A 2 14.91 -21.08 -19.47
N ASP A 3 14.86 -22.08 -20.35
CA ASP A 3 13.77 -22.27 -21.32
C ASP A 3 12.38 -22.40 -20.68
N GLN A 4 12.29 -23.06 -19.52
CA GLN A 4 11.03 -23.17 -18.78
C GLN A 4 10.55 -21.80 -18.25
N CYS A 5 11.48 -20.98 -17.75
CA CYS A 5 11.15 -19.63 -17.29
C CYS A 5 10.73 -18.72 -18.47
N LEU A 6 11.40 -18.85 -19.62
CA LEU A 6 11.02 -18.14 -20.83
C LEU A 6 9.63 -18.56 -21.35
N HIS A 7 9.30 -19.85 -21.24
CA HIS A 7 7.97 -20.35 -21.61
C HIS A 7 6.87 -19.81 -20.69
N GLU A 8 7.07 -19.85 -19.37
CA GLU A 8 6.11 -19.30 -18.40
C GLU A 8 5.92 -17.78 -18.58
N PHE A 9 6.99 -17.05 -18.87
CA PHE A 9 6.90 -15.63 -19.16
C PHE A 9 6.13 -15.34 -20.46
N ALA A 10 6.37 -16.13 -21.51
CA ALA A 10 5.66 -16.01 -22.78
C ALA A 10 4.16 -16.31 -22.64
N ASP A 11 3.80 -17.28 -21.81
CA ASP A 11 2.40 -17.62 -21.51
C ASP A 11 1.71 -16.54 -20.68
N SER A 12 2.39 -16.00 -19.66
CA SER A 12 1.87 -14.89 -18.86
C SER A 12 1.63 -13.65 -19.71
N ARG A 13 2.55 -13.32 -20.62
CA ARG A 13 2.40 -12.20 -21.56
C ARG A 13 1.23 -12.41 -22.52
N ARG A 14 1.04 -13.63 -23.05
CA ARG A 14 -0.12 -13.97 -23.89
C ARG A 14 -1.45 -13.85 -23.12
N SER A 15 -1.47 -14.28 -21.85
CA SER A 15 -2.64 -14.14 -20.97
C SER A 15 -3.02 -12.67 -20.74
N ILE A 16 -2.04 -11.82 -20.44
CA ILE A 16 -2.25 -10.38 -20.27
C ILE A 16 -2.76 -9.74 -21.56
N GLN A 17 -2.16 -10.07 -22.71
CA GLN A 17 -2.58 -9.55 -24.01
C GLN A 17 -4.03 -9.93 -24.34
N SER A 18 -4.40 -11.20 -24.14
CA SER A 18 -5.78 -11.68 -24.32
C SER A 18 -6.78 -10.93 -23.41
N GLY A 19 -6.41 -10.70 -22.15
CA GLY A 19 -7.21 -9.89 -21.23
C GLY A 19 -7.39 -8.44 -21.69
N THR A 20 -6.34 -7.82 -22.25
CA THR A 20 -6.42 -6.45 -22.78
C THR A 20 -7.29 -6.35 -24.02
N GLU A 21 -7.25 -7.34 -24.91
CA GLU A 21 -8.08 -7.38 -26.12
C GLU A 21 -9.56 -7.57 -25.76
N ALA A 22 -9.87 -8.50 -24.84
CA ALA A 22 -11.24 -8.70 -24.36
C ALA A 22 -11.83 -7.43 -23.72
N ASN A 23 -11.02 -6.70 -22.93
CA ASN A 23 -11.43 -5.43 -22.35
C ASN A 23 -11.67 -4.35 -23.40
N ARG A 24 -10.83 -4.30 -24.45
CA ARG A 24 -11.02 -3.37 -25.58
C ARG A 24 -12.33 -3.63 -26.31
N THR A 25 -12.63 -4.89 -26.64
CA THR A 25 -13.90 -5.26 -27.28
C THR A 25 -15.12 -4.87 -26.44
N ARG A 26 -15.06 -5.06 -25.11
CA ARG A 26 -16.14 -4.64 -24.21
C ARG A 26 -16.33 -3.13 -24.18
N LEU A 27 -15.23 -2.36 -24.24
CA LEU A 27 -15.28 -0.90 -24.29
C LEU A 27 -15.90 -0.40 -25.61
N ASP A 28 -15.56 -1.03 -26.73
CA ASP A 28 -16.15 -0.72 -28.04
C ASP A 28 -17.66 -1.03 -28.06
N GLU A 29 -18.08 -2.15 -27.45
CA GLU A 29 -19.51 -2.50 -27.31
C GLU A 29 -20.27 -1.47 -26.45
N ILE A 30 -19.71 -1.05 -25.32
CA ILE A 30 -20.31 -0.01 -24.46
C ILE A 30 -20.43 1.32 -25.23
N THR A 31 -19.38 1.68 -25.97
CA THR A 31 -19.37 2.91 -26.77
C THR A 31 -20.46 2.89 -27.85
N ALA A 32 -20.64 1.77 -28.53
CA ALA A 32 -21.70 1.59 -29.52
C ALA A 32 -23.09 1.72 -28.88
N LYS A 33 -23.31 1.15 -27.69
CA LYS A 33 -24.58 1.28 -26.96
C LYS A 33 -24.89 2.73 -26.59
N ILE A 34 -23.89 3.48 -26.11
CA ILE A 34 -24.04 4.90 -25.77
C ILE A 34 -24.43 5.70 -27.03
N GLN A 35 -23.81 5.44 -28.17
CA GLN A 35 -24.15 6.12 -29.43
C GLN A 35 -25.56 5.82 -29.91
N ILE A 36 -26.01 4.55 -29.81
CA ILE A 36 -27.38 4.16 -30.16
C ILE A 36 -28.39 4.89 -29.27
N GLU A 37 -28.15 4.94 -27.95
CA GLU A 37 -29.04 5.63 -27.01
C GLU A 37 -29.08 7.15 -27.27
N ALA A 38 -27.93 7.77 -27.54
CA ALA A 38 -27.85 9.19 -27.89
C ALA A 38 -28.67 9.48 -29.15
N LYS A 39 -28.53 8.67 -30.20
CA LYS A 39 -29.30 8.81 -31.44
C LYS A 39 -30.81 8.65 -31.21
N ALA A 40 -31.22 7.69 -30.39
CA ALA A 40 -32.63 7.50 -30.05
C ALA A 40 -33.21 8.71 -29.28
N ARG A 41 -32.42 9.29 -28.36
CA ARG A 41 -32.79 10.48 -27.60
C ARG A 41 -32.99 11.69 -28.50
N ASP A 42 -32.10 11.90 -29.46
CA ASP A 42 -32.20 13.00 -30.42
C ASP A 42 -33.40 12.82 -31.35
N GLN A 43 -33.69 11.59 -31.78
CA GLN A 43 -34.89 11.29 -32.56
C GLN A 43 -36.17 11.63 -31.77
N ILE A 44 -36.29 11.15 -30.53
CA ILE A 44 -37.44 11.44 -29.66
C ILE A 44 -37.61 12.95 -29.46
N ARG A 45 -36.52 13.69 -29.24
CA ARG A 45 -36.56 15.16 -29.11
C ARG A 45 -37.12 15.80 -30.37
N SER A 46 -36.62 15.41 -31.54
CA SER A 46 -37.07 15.98 -32.82
C SER A 46 -38.56 15.70 -33.11
N GLU A 47 -39.04 14.48 -32.84
CA GLU A 47 -40.46 14.13 -32.97
C GLU A 47 -41.33 14.91 -31.98
N PHE A 48 -40.84 15.12 -30.75
CA PHE A 48 -41.53 15.92 -29.76
C PHE A 48 -41.64 17.38 -30.19
N GLU A 49 -40.54 17.99 -30.66
CA GLU A 49 -40.52 19.37 -31.16
C GLU A 49 -41.49 19.56 -32.34
N GLN A 50 -41.52 18.61 -33.29
CA GLN A 50 -42.50 18.64 -34.39
C GLN A 50 -43.94 18.62 -33.88
N ARG A 51 -44.25 17.80 -32.88
CA ARG A 51 -45.60 17.73 -32.30
C ARG A 51 -45.97 18.99 -31.53
N VAL A 52 -45.03 19.58 -30.80
CA VAL A 52 -45.26 20.82 -30.03
C VAL A 52 -45.57 22.00 -30.94
N ASN A 53 -44.92 22.10 -32.10
CA ASN A 53 -45.19 23.16 -33.07
C ASN A 53 -46.62 23.17 -33.64
N HIS A 54 -47.38 22.08 -33.47
CA HIS A 54 -48.78 21.98 -33.89
C HIS A 54 -49.80 22.30 -32.78
N LEU A 55 -49.35 22.59 -31.56
CA LEU A 55 -50.23 22.89 -30.43
C LEU A 55 -50.52 24.40 -30.32
N SER A 56 -51.71 24.76 -29.84
CA SER A 56 -52.06 26.13 -29.47
C SER A 56 -51.18 26.65 -28.32
N ASP A 57 -50.82 27.93 -28.35
CA ASP A 57 -49.94 28.60 -27.38
C ASP A 57 -50.31 28.33 -25.91
N ASN A 58 -51.61 28.26 -25.57
CA ASN A 58 -52.06 27.97 -24.20
C ASN A 58 -51.74 26.53 -23.76
N THR A 59 -51.80 25.56 -24.67
CA THR A 59 -51.42 24.16 -24.39
C THR A 59 -49.90 24.05 -24.24
N VAL A 60 -49.14 24.77 -25.06
CA VAL A 60 -47.67 24.81 -25.01
C VAL A 60 -47.18 25.34 -23.66
N LEU A 61 -47.77 26.42 -23.14
CA LEU A 61 -47.43 27.00 -21.84
C LEU A 61 -47.68 26.03 -20.68
N ASN A 62 -48.83 25.35 -20.67
CA ASN A 62 -49.18 24.42 -19.60
C ASN A 62 -48.31 23.15 -19.64
N CYS A 63 -48.03 22.64 -20.85
CA CYS A 63 -47.09 21.53 -21.04
C CYS A 63 -45.67 21.89 -20.62
N LYS A 64 -45.20 23.10 -20.95
CA LYS A 64 -43.86 23.59 -20.55
C LYS A 64 -43.70 23.61 -19.04
N SER A 65 -44.68 24.17 -18.31
CA SER A 65 -44.64 24.18 -16.84
C SER A 65 -44.61 22.77 -16.24
N HIS A 66 -45.32 21.81 -16.83
CA HIS A 66 -45.31 20.42 -16.36
C HIS A 66 -43.97 19.74 -16.64
N VAL A 67 -43.41 19.94 -17.85
CA VAL A 67 -42.10 19.41 -18.25
C VAL A 67 -41.01 19.98 -17.34
N ASP A 68 -40.98 21.28 -17.08
CA ASP A 68 -40.00 21.92 -16.19
C ASP A 68 -40.07 21.34 -14.77
N SER A 69 -41.27 21.08 -14.26
CA SER A 69 -41.47 20.41 -12.97
C SER A 69 -40.92 18.98 -12.96
N VAL A 70 -41.13 18.21 -14.03
CA VAL A 70 -40.63 16.83 -14.14
C VAL A 70 -39.11 16.82 -14.28
N VAL A 71 -38.53 17.70 -15.09
CA VAL A 71 -37.08 17.86 -15.24
C VAL A 71 -36.44 18.18 -13.89
N LYS A 72 -37.00 19.14 -13.15
CA LYS A 72 -36.53 19.47 -11.81
C LYS A 72 -36.58 18.27 -10.85
N GLN A 73 -37.66 17.49 -10.87
CA GLN A 73 -37.74 16.27 -10.05
C GLN A 73 -36.71 15.21 -10.45
N ILE A 74 -36.43 15.04 -11.74
CA ILE A 74 -35.42 14.11 -12.23
C ILE A 74 -34.02 14.57 -11.85
N GLU A 75 -33.71 15.86 -12.00
CA GLU A 75 -32.43 16.44 -11.58
C GLU A 75 -32.21 16.25 -10.08
N GLU A 76 -33.20 16.56 -9.24
CA GLU A 76 -33.12 16.33 -7.80
C GLU A 76 -32.91 14.85 -7.45
N LYS A 77 -33.60 13.93 -8.13
CA LYS A 77 -33.41 12.48 -7.93
C LYS A 77 -32.02 12.03 -8.39
N SER A 78 -31.55 12.52 -9.54
CA SER A 78 -30.23 12.20 -10.09
C SER A 78 -29.12 12.69 -9.17
N VAL A 79 -29.21 13.92 -8.66
CA VAL A 79 -28.24 14.49 -7.71
C VAL A 79 -28.24 13.70 -6.39
N ARG A 80 -29.42 13.33 -5.86
CA ARG A 80 -29.51 12.46 -4.66
C ARG A 80 -28.91 11.06 -4.91
N GLN A 81 -29.09 10.52 -6.11
CA GLN A 81 -28.51 9.23 -6.48
C GLN A 81 -26.98 9.32 -6.68
N ALA A 82 -26.48 10.39 -7.30
CA ALA A 82 -25.06 10.64 -7.48
C ALA A 82 -24.34 10.89 -6.14
N THR A 83 -24.94 11.67 -5.24
CA THR A 83 -24.41 11.87 -3.87
C THR A 83 -24.43 10.56 -3.07
N SER A 84 -25.47 9.73 -3.22
CA SER A 84 -25.52 8.37 -2.65
C SER A 84 -24.43 7.46 -3.24
N MET A 85 -24.16 7.50 -4.54
CA MET A 85 -23.10 6.71 -5.17
C MET A 85 -21.72 7.17 -4.73
N ASN A 86 -21.48 8.48 -4.63
CA ASN A 86 -20.24 9.03 -4.12
C ASN A 86 -20.03 8.61 -2.65
N MET A 87 -21.07 8.63 -1.83
CA MET A 87 -20.98 8.17 -0.45
C MET A 87 -20.68 6.66 -0.37
N ARG A 88 -21.28 5.83 -1.24
CA ARG A 88 -20.94 4.39 -1.34
C ARG A 88 -19.49 4.15 -1.78
N MET A 89 -18.99 4.92 -2.75
CA MET A 89 -17.59 4.83 -3.20
C MET A 89 -16.60 5.26 -2.12
N VAL A 90 -16.89 6.33 -1.39
CA VAL A 90 -16.07 6.78 -0.24
C VAL A 90 -16.07 5.72 0.85
N VAL A 91 -17.22 5.13 1.19
CA VAL A 91 -17.31 4.04 2.17
C VAL A 91 -16.51 2.82 1.73
N LEU A 92 -16.61 2.41 0.46
CA LEU A 92 -15.79 1.30 -0.08
C LEU A 92 -14.30 1.62 -0.04
N ALA A 93 -13.89 2.84 -0.37
CA ALA A 93 -12.49 3.26 -0.29
C ALA A 93 -11.96 3.20 1.15
N VAL A 94 -12.73 3.69 2.13
CA VAL A 94 -12.38 3.60 3.55
C VAL A 94 -12.27 2.14 4.00
N ILE A 95 -13.22 1.28 3.61
CA ILE A 95 -13.17 -0.15 3.93
C ILE A 95 -11.91 -0.79 3.33
N ILE A 96 -11.62 -0.56 2.05
CA ILE A 96 -10.43 -1.09 1.39
C ILE A 96 -9.15 -0.61 2.08
N SER A 97 -9.07 0.68 2.46
CA SER A 97 -7.93 1.21 3.22
C SER A 97 -7.78 0.57 4.59
N LEU A 98 -8.87 0.29 5.30
CA LEU A 98 -8.86 -0.42 6.58
C LEU A 98 -8.39 -1.88 6.41
N PHE A 99 -8.86 -2.56 5.37
CA PHE A 99 -8.41 -3.93 5.04
C PHE A 99 -6.93 -3.95 4.66
N ALA A 100 -6.45 -2.98 3.88
CA ALA A 100 -5.03 -2.86 3.54
C ALA A 100 -4.17 -2.62 4.79
N MET A 101 -4.61 -1.73 5.68
CA MET A 101 -3.94 -1.48 6.97
C MET A 101 -3.93 -2.72 7.86
N LEU A 102 -5.05 -3.45 7.95
CA LEU A 102 -5.15 -4.70 8.70
C LEU A 102 -4.27 -5.79 8.09
N HIS A 103 -4.18 -5.86 6.76
CA HIS A 103 -3.31 -6.82 6.08
C HIS A 103 -1.83 -6.48 6.27
N ILE A 104 -1.44 -5.20 6.21
CA ILE A 104 -0.08 -4.75 6.53
C ILE A 104 0.22 -5.06 8.00
N PHE A 105 -0.69 -4.76 8.92
CA PHE A 105 -0.53 -5.08 10.34
C PHE A 105 -0.40 -6.59 10.57
N THR A 106 -1.19 -7.41 9.87
CA THR A 106 -1.09 -8.88 9.91
C THR A 106 0.24 -9.36 9.34
N LEU A 107 0.77 -8.73 8.28
CA LEU A 107 2.10 -9.02 7.75
C LEU A 107 3.20 -8.60 8.73
N LEU A 108 3.04 -7.49 9.43
CA LEU A 108 3.95 -7.02 10.48
C LEU A 108 3.91 -7.92 11.73
N LEU A 109 2.75 -8.48 12.06
CA LEU A 109 2.62 -9.48 13.12
C LEU A 109 3.15 -10.85 12.69
N ARG A 110 3.01 -11.19 11.41
CA ARG A 110 3.55 -12.43 10.82
C ARG A 110 5.05 -12.37 10.63
N SER A 111 5.64 -11.17 10.48
CA SER A 111 7.09 -10.97 10.47
C SER A 111 7.69 -11.04 11.88
N ASN A 112 7.17 -11.90 12.76
CA ASN A 112 7.93 -12.41 13.88
C ASN A 112 8.81 -13.55 13.34
N PRO A 113 10.12 -13.35 13.14
CA PRO A 113 11.00 -14.39 12.61
C PRO A 113 11.37 -15.32 13.76
N THR A 114 10.45 -16.21 14.15
CA THR A 114 10.82 -17.37 14.96
C THR A 114 10.99 -18.57 14.04
N SER A 115 12.27 -18.86 13.77
CA SER A 115 12.81 -20.19 13.48
C SER A 115 12.39 -20.87 12.18
N GLN A 116 12.88 -20.37 11.06
CA GLN A 116 13.45 -21.22 10.01
C GLN A 116 14.77 -20.61 9.51
N ALA A 117 15.84 -20.88 10.25
CA ALA A 117 17.23 -20.72 9.79
C ALA A 117 18.11 -21.80 10.46
N GLN A 118 17.72 -23.06 10.26
CA GLN A 118 18.65 -24.15 9.98
C GLN A 118 18.31 -24.48 8.52
N SER A 119 19.14 -24.34 7.51
CA SER A 119 20.55 -24.67 7.40
C SER A 119 21.05 -24.12 6.05
N GLN A 120 21.93 -23.13 6.06
CA GLN A 120 22.88 -22.90 4.97
C GLN A 120 23.98 -21.98 5.49
N TYR A 121 24.93 -22.57 6.21
CA TYR A 121 26.22 -21.96 6.46
C TYR A 121 27.11 -22.42 5.32
N GLU A 122 27.09 -21.66 4.23
CA GLU A 122 28.10 -21.82 3.19
C GLU A 122 29.34 -21.07 3.65
N GLU A 123 30.30 -21.88 4.07
CA GLU A 123 31.70 -21.64 4.34
C GLU A 123 32.32 -20.50 3.51
N LEU A 124 32.44 -19.31 4.11
CA LEU A 124 33.46 -18.32 3.74
C LEU A 124 34.00 -17.64 5.00
N GLU A 125 35.26 -17.95 5.27
CA GLU A 125 36.28 -17.09 5.87
C GLU A 125 36.13 -16.71 7.36
N LEU A 126 36.84 -17.51 8.14
CA LEU A 126 37.68 -17.13 9.27
C LEU A 126 38.18 -15.67 9.18
N ASP A 127 37.53 -14.75 9.87
CA ASP A 127 38.24 -13.60 10.41
C ASP A 127 37.81 -13.31 11.85
N SER A 128 38.81 -12.90 12.61
CA SER A 128 38.92 -12.52 14.00
C SER A 128 37.64 -12.00 14.70
N PRO A 129 37.46 -12.20 16.04
CA PRO A 129 36.41 -11.52 16.77
C PRO A 129 36.59 -10.00 16.60
N GLU A 130 35.73 -9.39 15.77
CA GLU A 130 35.66 -7.94 15.60
C GLU A 130 35.49 -7.32 16.98
N SER A 131 36.57 -6.72 17.48
CA SER A 131 36.57 -5.88 18.67
C SER A 131 35.45 -4.86 18.53
N ILE A 132 34.75 -4.53 19.63
CA ILE A 132 33.89 -3.35 19.73
C ILE A 132 34.82 -2.12 19.70
N ASP A 133 35.48 -1.90 18.58
CA ASP A 133 36.32 -0.75 18.32
C ASP A 133 35.59 0.11 17.30
N SER A 134 34.90 1.13 17.83
CA SER A 134 34.43 2.38 17.20
C SER A 134 33.76 2.32 15.81
N THR A 135 33.54 1.13 15.26
CA THR A 135 33.02 0.87 13.94
C THR A 135 31.54 0.63 14.05
N GLU A 136 30.80 1.17 13.09
CA GLU A 136 29.35 1.09 13.07
C GLU A 136 28.92 -0.36 12.85
N ARG A 137 28.04 -0.89 13.73
CA ARG A 137 27.56 -2.26 13.64
C ARG A 137 26.06 -2.35 13.84
N LEU A 138 25.51 -3.52 13.51
CA LEU A 138 24.12 -3.86 13.78
C LEU A 138 23.99 -4.36 15.22
N TRP A 139 23.20 -3.65 16.03
CA TRP A 139 22.83 -4.02 17.39
C TRP A 139 21.44 -4.61 17.38
N THR A 140 21.24 -5.74 18.06
CA THR A 140 19.94 -6.41 18.09
C THR A 140 19.38 -6.40 19.49
N ASP A 141 18.11 -6.06 19.62
CA ASP A 141 17.39 -6.19 20.88
C ASP A 141 16.65 -7.54 21.00
N ARG A 142 16.14 -7.88 22.19
CA ARG A 142 15.43 -9.12 22.47
C ARG A 142 14.08 -9.22 21.76
N GLN A 143 13.56 -8.11 21.25
CA GLN A 143 12.36 -8.10 20.41
C GLN A 143 12.72 -8.30 18.92
N GLY A 144 14.01 -8.54 18.60
CA GLY A 144 14.50 -8.73 17.23
C GLY A 144 14.63 -7.44 16.44
N ARG A 145 14.50 -6.26 17.08
CA ARG A 145 14.71 -4.98 16.40
C ARG A 145 16.20 -4.76 16.24
N VAL A 146 16.61 -4.44 15.01
CA VAL A 146 18.01 -4.18 14.65
C VAL A 146 18.23 -2.68 14.51
N VAL A 147 19.31 -2.18 15.11
CA VAL A 147 19.72 -0.78 15.05
C VAL A 147 21.16 -0.71 14.57
N LYS A 148 21.39 -0.05 13.43
CA LYS A 148 22.74 0.27 12.95
C LYS A 148 23.25 1.49 13.71
N ALA A 149 24.32 1.31 14.48
CA ALA A 149 24.89 2.37 15.31
C ALA A 149 26.33 2.07 15.75
N ARG A 150 27.06 3.12 16.08
CA ARG A 150 28.39 3.06 16.72
C ARG A 150 28.25 2.96 18.23
N PHE A 151 29.03 2.09 18.86
CA PHE A 151 29.15 2.05 20.32
C PHE A 151 29.86 3.29 20.85
N VAL A 152 29.30 3.93 21.87
CA VAL A 152 29.91 5.09 22.53
C VAL A 152 30.40 4.72 23.92
N SER A 153 29.53 4.14 24.75
CA SER A 153 29.89 3.70 26.12
C SER A 153 28.86 2.74 26.67
N ALA A 154 29.22 2.03 27.74
CA ALA A 154 28.32 1.17 28.49
C ALA A 154 28.46 1.46 30.00
N ASN A 155 27.34 1.36 30.71
CA ASN A 155 27.32 1.32 32.17
C ASN A 155 26.63 0.02 32.65
N ALA A 156 26.37 -0.10 33.94
CA ALA A 156 25.76 -1.31 34.51
C ALA A 156 24.30 -1.57 34.09
N LYS A 157 23.61 -0.60 33.46
CA LYS A 157 22.19 -0.68 33.12
C LYS A 157 21.90 -0.51 31.63
N GLU A 158 22.68 0.32 30.94
CA GLU A 158 22.43 0.72 29.56
C GLU A 158 23.72 0.89 28.76
N ILE A 159 23.58 0.79 27.44
CA ILE A 159 24.59 1.17 26.47
C ILE A 159 24.14 2.43 25.70
N LEU A 160 25.12 3.28 25.40
CA LEU A 160 24.95 4.46 24.56
C LEU A 160 25.44 4.14 23.16
N LEU A 161 24.54 4.28 22.19
CA LEU A 161 24.78 4.03 20.78
C LEU A 161 24.58 5.34 20.00
N GLN A 162 25.44 5.64 19.04
CA GLN A 162 25.27 6.79 18.15
C GLN A 162 24.86 6.30 16.76
N LYS A 163 23.69 6.75 16.29
CA LYS A 163 23.21 6.47 14.92
C LYS A 163 23.90 7.38 13.91
N ASP A 164 23.86 7.01 12.63
CA ASP A 164 24.37 7.84 11.52
C ASP A 164 23.83 9.27 11.50
N SER A 165 22.57 9.46 11.93
CA SER A 165 21.95 10.78 12.10
C SER A 165 22.61 11.69 13.15
N GLY A 166 23.61 11.20 13.88
CA GLY A 166 24.25 11.87 15.02
C GLY A 166 23.52 11.72 16.35
N ASN A 167 22.26 11.24 16.33
CA ASN A 167 21.45 11.03 17.53
C ASN A 167 22.00 9.91 18.42
N VAL A 168 22.09 10.19 19.73
CA VAL A 168 22.44 9.19 20.75
C VAL A 168 21.19 8.44 21.17
N TYR A 169 21.24 7.12 21.04
CA TYR A 169 20.20 6.18 21.42
C TYR A 169 20.65 5.39 22.64
N LYS A 170 19.80 5.34 23.66
CA LYS A 170 20.01 4.55 24.87
C LYS A 170 19.33 3.20 24.73
N LEU A 171 20.07 2.12 24.96
CA LEU A 171 19.53 0.77 24.95
C LEU A 171 19.82 0.08 26.28
N GLU A 172 18.76 -0.32 26.97
CA GLU A 172 18.87 -1.10 28.22
C GLU A 172 19.54 -2.45 27.95
N LEU A 173 20.50 -2.83 28.79
CA LEU A 173 21.21 -4.11 28.68
C LEU A 173 20.25 -5.32 28.72
N ASP A 174 19.19 -5.22 29.52
CA ASP A 174 18.17 -6.27 29.64
C ASP A 174 17.35 -6.46 28.37
N ARG A 175 17.34 -5.46 27.49
CA ARG A 175 16.68 -5.53 26.19
C ARG A 175 17.64 -5.94 25.09
N LEU A 176 18.93 -6.07 25.36
CA LEU A 176 19.90 -6.42 24.33
C LEU A 176 19.91 -7.93 24.06
N SER A 177 20.22 -8.31 22.82
CA SER A 177 20.38 -9.72 22.44
C SER A 177 21.50 -10.39 23.25
N GLU A 178 21.38 -11.68 23.53
CA GLU A 178 22.41 -12.42 24.29
C GLU A 178 23.78 -12.38 23.61
N ASN A 179 23.80 -12.36 22.27
CA ASN A 179 25.04 -12.24 21.50
C ASN A 179 25.73 -10.90 21.73
N ASP A 180 24.99 -9.80 21.64
CA ASP A 180 25.54 -8.46 21.86
C ASP A 180 25.91 -8.22 23.34
N VAL A 181 25.19 -8.84 24.29
CA VAL A 181 25.56 -8.83 25.72
C VAL A 181 26.89 -9.54 25.94
N ARG A 182 27.14 -10.68 25.27
CA ARG A 182 28.42 -11.39 25.37
C ARG A 182 29.56 -10.53 24.83
N LEU A 183 29.37 -9.91 23.67
CA LEU A 183 30.38 -9.02 23.07
C LEU A 183 30.69 -7.82 23.96
N LEU A 184 29.68 -7.19 24.55
CA LEU A 184 29.88 -6.12 25.54
C LEU A 184 30.69 -6.59 26.75
N ARG A 185 30.45 -7.81 27.23
CA ARG A 185 31.21 -8.39 28.34
C ARG A 185 32.67 -8.61 27.97
N GLU A 186 32.94 -9.12 26.77
CA GLU A 186 34.30 -9.29 26.26
C GLU A 186 35.03 -7.95 26.09
N TRP A 187 34.32 -6.92 25.61
CA TRP A 187 34.84 -5.56 25.53
C TRP A 187 35.11 -4.97 26.92
N GLN A 188 34.18 -5.13 27.87
CA GLN A 188 34.37 -4.70 29.26
C GLN A 188 35.54 -5.41 29.94
N GLN A 189 35.77 -6.69 29.66
CA GLN A 189 36.89 -7.44 30.22
C GLN A 189 38.24 -6.99 29.64
N SER A 190 38.29 -6.71 28.33
CA SER A 190 39.50 -6.23 27.65
C SER A 190 39.84 -4.77 27.99
N HIS A 191 38.83 -3.91 28.20
CA HIS A 191 39.03 -2.48 28.48
C HIS A 191 38.98 -2.13 29.98
N GLY A 192 38.34 -2.96 30.81
CA GLY A 192 38.24 -2.78 32.26
C GLY A 192 39.50 -3.18 33.04
N HIS A 193 40.44 -3.90 32.44
CA HIS A 193 41.74 -4.24 33.06
C HIS A 193 42.77 -3.10 33.02
N SER A 194 42.46 -1.93 32.44
CA SER A 194 43.40 -0.81 32.27
C SER A 194 43.19 0.37 33.24
N VAL A 195 42.46 0.17 34.35
CA VAL A 195 42.37 1.16 35.44
C VAL A 195 42.79 0.52 36.76
N SER A 196 44.09 0.32 36.91
CA SER A 196 44.74 0.22 38.21
C SER A 196 46.03 1.02 38.16
N LYS A 197 45.99 2.20 38.78
CA LYS A 197 47.12 2.83 39.47
C LYS A 197 46.58 3.74 40.56
#